data_AF-A0A2S8X4N3-F1
#
_entry.id   AF-A0A2S8X4N3-F1
#
_cell.length_a   1.000
_cell.length_b   1.000
_cell.length_c   1.000
_cell.angle_alpha   90.00
_cell.angle_beta   90.00
_cell.angle_gamma   90.00
#
_symmetry.space_group_name_H-M   'P 1'
#
loop_
_entity.id
_entity.type
_entity.pdbx_description
1 polymer ?
#
loop_
_entity_poly.entity_id
_entity_poly.type
_entity_poly.pdbx_seq_one_letter_code
_entity_poly.pdbx_strand_id
1 'polypeptide(L)'
;MGDIIQQGTYRKITVTVPDAPTEEPMPASMNFYVDSRFTTAQVTRLREMIAGVLAFWREHQEQINNGEISRYASCVNKYARFNLAPVWFSDRLANGRAAADVQMAGFTTQIQANGFNRAARAYIKYQEPTGQNFTIRGLNASNLETNSLSVTVNPKALSNSTASTLMLTGSLFHAWLHRGGYRHPAGRYTSYFAGEASMCIMRGNLNKAPGVPASTYTKWLD
;
A
#
# COMPACT_ATOMS: atom_id res chain seq x y z
N MET A 1 -15.37 -32.48 -10.56
CA MET A 1 -14.04 -32.38 -9.92
C MET A 1 -14.03 -31.08 -9.15
N GLY A 2 -14.22 -31.14 -7.84
CA GLY A 2 -14.21 -29.96 -6.99
C GLY A 2 -12.77 -29.57 -6.70
N ASP A 3 -12.39 -28.35 -7.08
CA ASP A 3 -11.15 -27.74 -6.65
C ASP A 3 -11.12 -27.70 -5.11
N ILE A 4 -10.33 -28.58 -4.52
CA ILE A 4 -10.00 -28.52 -3.11
C ILE A 4 -9.08 -27.31 -2.97
N ILE A 5 -9.67 -26.14 -2.69
CA ILE A 5 -8.91 -25.00 -2.17
C ILE A 5 -8.37 -25.45 -0.82
N GLN A 6 -7.13 -25.93 -0.82
CA GLN A 6 -6.37 -26.22 0.39
C GLN A 6 -6.37 -24.92 1.22
N GLN A 7 -7.11 -24.88 2.33
CA GLN A 7 -7.08 -23.75 3.25
C GLN A 7 -5.64 -23.61 3.75
N GLY A 8 -4.95 -22.55 3.31
CA GLY A 8 -3.57 -22.29 3.71
C GLY A 8 -3.47 -22.23 5.23
N THR A 9 -2.52 -22.95 5.81
CA THR A 9 -2.10 -22.70 7.18
C THR A 9 -1.46 -21.32 7.23
N TYR A 10 -1.84 -20.47 8.18
CA TYR A 10 -1.26 -19.13 8.30
C TYR A 10 -0.27 -19.07 9.46
N ARG A 11 0.89 -18.44 9.23
CA ARG A 11 1.84 -18.09 10.29
C ARG A 11 1.81 -16.59 10.55
N LYS A 12 1.90 -16.22 11.83
CA LYS A 12 1.97 -14.81 12.23
C LYS A 12 3.36 -14.26 11.93
N ILE A 13 3.43 -13.09 11.32
CA ILE A 13 4.61 -12.23 11.33
C ILE A 13 4.25 -10.91 12.02
N THR A 14 5.27 -10.30 12.60
CA THR A 14 5.17 -8.99 13.23
C THR A 14 6.16 -8.05 12.55
N VAL A 15 5.72 -6.82 12.30
CA VAL A 15 6.55 -5.76 11.71
C VAL A 15 6.50 -4.56 12.64
N THR A 16 7.67 -4.05 13.03
CA THR A 16 7.78 -2.87 13.90
C THR A 16 7.20 -1.65 13.20
N VAL A 17 6.41 -0.88 13.93
CA VAL A 17 5.97 0.45 13.48
C VAL A 17 7.04 1.44 13.94
N PRO A 18 7.61 2.25 13.03
CA PRO A 18 8.58 3.25 13.43
C PRO A 18 7.93 4.34 14.27
N ASP A 19 8.69 4.92 15.19
CA ASP A 19 8.27 6.11 15.93
C ASP A 19 8.06 7.27 14.94
N ALA A 20 6.92 7.95 15.05
CA ALA A 20 6.55 9.08 14.22
C ALA A 20 5.79 10.13 15.08
N PRO A 21 5.89 11.42 14.74
CA PRO A 21 5.10 12.45 15.42
C PRO A 21 3.64 12.34 14.98
N THR A 22 2.82 11.71 15.82
CA THR A 22 1.36 11.62 15.65
C THR A 22 0.66 12.14 16.89
N GLU A 23 -0.55 12.67 16.74
CA GLU A 23 -1.34 13.18 17.87
C GLU A 23 -1.72 12.08 18.86
N GLU A 24 -2.04 10.89 18.33
CA GLU A 24 -2.40 9.72 19.12
C GLU A 24 -1.24 8.73 19.26
N PRO A 25 -1.24 7.89 20.31
CA PRO A 25 -0.26 6.81 20.46
C PRO A 25 -0.27 5.84 19.26
N MET A 26 0.93 5.44 18.85
CA MET A 26 1.13 4.41 17.83
C MET A 26 1.43 3.05 18.47
N PRO A 27 0.96 1.93 17.88
CA PRO A 27 1.32 0.60 18.35
C PRO A 27 2.80 0.34 18.06
N ALA A 28 3.51 -0.39 18.93
CA ALA A 28 4.91 -0.76 18.67
C ALA A 28 5.09 -1.66 17.44
N SER A 29 4.05 -2.37 17.02
CA SER A 29 4.11 -3.27 15.87
C SER A 29 2.74 -3.55 15.25
N MET A 30 2.78 -4.01 14.00
CA MET A 30 1.63 -4.54 13.25
C MET A 30 1.75 -6.05 13.09
N ASN A 31 0.59 -6.71 13.00
CA ASN A 31 0.48 -8.17 12.92
C ASN A 31 -0.14 -8.61 11.60
N PHE A 32 0.51 -9.55 10.92
CA PHE A 32 0.06 -10.13 9.66
C PHE A 32 0.08 -11.65 9.71
N TYR A 33 -0.93 -12.27 9.09
CA TYR A 33 -1.09 -13.72 9.00
C TYR A 33 -0.75 -14.12 7.57
N VAL A 34 0.43 -14.71 7.39
CA VAL A 34 1.00 -15.02 6.08
C VAL A 34 0.78 -16.48 5.75
N ASP A 35 0.28 -16.75 4.55
CA ASP A 35 0.09 -18.09 4.03
C ASP A 35 1.41 -18.90 4.10
N SER A 36 1.36 -20.11 4.63
CA SER A 36 2.53 -20.95 4.87
C SER A 36 3.24 -21.38 3.58
N ARG A 37 2.59 -21.25 2.42
CA ARG A 37 3.18 -21.55 1.11
C ARG A 37 4.26 -20.56 0.68
N PHE A 38 4.30 -19.35 1.26
CA PHE A 38 5.41 -18.42 0.98
C PHE A 38 6.73 -18.98 1.52
N THR A 39 7.78 -18.89 0.72
CA THR A 39 9.14 -19.26 1.16
C THR A 39 9.68 -18.26 2.18
N THR A 40 10.75 -18.63 2.89
CA THR A 40 11.42 -17.71 3.84
C THR A 40 11.87 -16.42 3.16
N ALA A 41 12.47 -16.52 1.97
CA ALA A 41 12.90 -15.35 1.20
C ALA A 41 11.73 -14.44 0.81
N GLN A 42 10.60 -15.02 0.40
CA GLN A 42 9.39 -14.25 0.09
C GLN A 42 8.81 -13.57 1.34
N VAL A 43 8.85 -14.23 2.51
CA VAL A 43 8.42 -13.59 3.76
C VAL A 43 9.35 -12.47 4.19
N THR A 44 10.66 -12.61 4.01
CA THR A 44 11.60 -11.49 4.19
C THR A 44 11.22 -10.32 3.28
N ARG A 45 10.94 -10.59 2.00
CA ARG A 45 10.51 -9.56 1.05
C ARG A 45 9.21 -8.86 1.46
N LEU A 46 8.23 -9.62 1.95
CA LEU A 46 6.98 -9.06 2.49
C LEU A 46 7.25 -8.13 3.69
N ARG A 47 8.14 -8.52 4.62
CA ARG A 47 8.53 -7.66 5.75
C ARG A 47 9.18 -6.37 5.28
N GLU A 48 10.12 -6.46 4.34
CA GLU A 48 10.81 -5.30 3.76
C GLU A 48 9.83 -4.32 3.10
N MET A 49 8.86 -4.83 2.36
CA MET A 49 7.85 -4.00 1.70
C MET A 49 6.93 -3.30 2.70
N ILE A 50 6.47 -4.02 3.75
CA ILE A 50 5.66 -3.43 4.81
C ILE A 50 6.46 -2.34 5.54
N ALA A 51 7.70 -2.63 5.91
CA ALA A 51 8.60 -1.66 6.53
C ALA A 51 8.86 -0.45 5.62
N GLY A 52 8.98 -0.67 4.30
CA GLY A 52 9.10 0.39 3.31
C GLY A 52 7.88 1.31 3.29
N VAL A 53 6.66 0.76 3.28
CA VAL A 53 5.44 1.56 3.34
C VAL A 53 5.39 2.38 4.64
N LEU A 54 5.73 1.77 5.77
CA LEU A 54 5.78 2.46 7.06
C LEU A 54 6.85 3.55 7.11
N ALA A 55 7.98 3.37 6.43
CA ALA A 55 9.01 4.40 6.31
C ALA A 55 8.53 5.62 5.52
N PHE A 56 7.81 5.42 4.40
CA PHE A 56 7.20 6.53 3.65
C PHE A 56 6.13 7.27 4.45
N TRP A 57 5.31 6.54 5.22
CA TRP A 57 4.34 7.13 6.13
C TRP A 57 5.03 7.96 7.22
N ARG A 58 6.04 7.40 7.90
CA ARG A 58 6.80 8.09 8.95
C ARG A 58 7.45 9.36 8.42
N GLU A 59 8.13 9.28 7.28
CA GLU A 59 8.76 10.44 6.64
C GLU A 59 7.73 11.53 6.36
N HIS A 60 6.55 11.17 5.84
CA HIS A 60 5.47 12.14 5.66
C HIS A 60 5.08 12.83 6.97
N GLN A 61 4.88 12.08 8.05
CA GLN A 61 4.55 12.64 9.37
C GLN A 61 5.64 13.59 9.90
N GLU A 62 6.91 13.21 9.79
CA GLU A 62 8.05 14.03 10.22
C GLU A 62 8.09 15.36 9.45
N GLN A 63 7.93 15.31 8.13
CA GLN A 63 7.98 16.52 7.30
C GLN A 63 6.83 17.48 7.60
N ILE A 64 5.59 16.99 7.73
CA ILE A 64 4.45 17.87 8.03
C ILE A 64 4.56 18.45 9.45
N ASN A 65 5.09 17.69 10.41
CA ASN A 65 5.33 18.18 11.77
C ASN A 65 6.42 19.27 11.81
N ASN A 66 7.37 19.24 10.88
CA ASN A 66 8.36 20.31 10.68
C ASN A 66 7.83 21.51 9.87
N GLY A 67 6.53 21.52 9.54
CA GLY A 67 5.92 22.59 8.75
C GLY A 67 6.22 22.53 7.24
N GLU A 68 6.75 21.40 6.76
CA GLU A 68 7.09 21.21 5.34
C GLU A 68 5.92 20.64 4.54
N ILE A 69 5.99 20.81 3.22
CA ILE A 69 5.22 19.95 2.30
C ILE A 69 6.02 18.68 2.08
N SER A 70 5.49 17.54 2.51
CA SER A 70 6.20 16.26 2.33
C SER A 70 6.55 15.98 0.87
N ARG A 71 7.65 15.25 0.65
CA ARG A 71 8.11 14.83 -0.70
C ARG A 71 7.04 14.00 -1.41
N TYR A 72 6.36 13.14 -0.64
CA TYR A 72 5.22 12.36 -1.11
C TYR A 72 4.08 13.26 -1.61
N ALA A 73 3.62 14.20 -0.77
CA ALA A 73 2.54 15.13 -1.11
C ALA A 73 2.89 15.98 -2.34
N SER A 74 4.14 16.44 -2.44
CA SER A 74 4.66 17.17 -3.59
C SER A 74 4.59 16.33 -4.88
N CYS A 75 5.00 15.07 -4.83
CA CYS A 75 4.96 14.18 -5.98
C CYS A 75 3.52 13.91 -6.45
N VAL A 76 2.62 13.54 -5.54
CA VAL A 76 1.24 13.25 -5.94
C VAL A 76 0.48 14.49 -6.39
N ASN A 77 0.75 15.65 -5.80
CA ASN A 77 0.17 16.92 -6.25
C ASN A 77 0.50 17.21 -7.72
N LYS A 78 1.74 16.88 -8.13
CA LYS A 78 2.18 17.08 -9.50
C LYS A 78 1.49 16.18 -10.51
N TYR A 79 1.08 14.96 -10.14
CA TYR A 79 0.64 13.96 -11.12
C TYR A 79 -0.79 13.43 -10.94
N ALA A 80 -1.34 13.40 -9.72
CA ALA A 80 -2.69 12.92 -9.46
C ALA A 80 -3.74 13.99 -9.78
N ARG A 81 -4.82 13.61 -10.46
CA ARG A 81 -5.90 14.48 -10.94
C ARG A 81 -7.29 13.91 -10.68
N PHE A 82 -7.42 12.58 -10.67
CA PHE A 82 -8.71 11.89 -10.59
C PHE A 82 -8.82 11.05 -9.32
N ASN A 83 -10.06 10.89 -8.83
CA ASN A 83 -10.42 10.12 -7.64
C ASN A 83 -9.53 10.45 -6.43
N LEU A 84 -9.40 11.76 -6.18
CA LEU A 84 -8.57 12.31 -5.12
C LEU A 84 -9.13 12.01 -3.72
N ALA A 85 -10.44 11.84 -3.57
CA ALA A 85 -11.07 11.51 -2.29
C ALA A 85 -11.33 9.99 -2.19
N PRO A 86 -11.09 9.37 -1.01
CA PRO A 86 -11.53 8.01 -0.75
C PRO A 86 -13.05 7.99 -0.50
N VAL A 87 -13.68 6.83 -0.68
CA VAL A 87 -15.14 6.71 -0.66
C VAL A 87 -15.83 7.03 0.67
N TRP A 88 -15.10 7.06 1.77
CA TRP A 88 -15.63 7.42 3.09
C TRP A 88 -15.47 8.91 3.42
N PHE A 89 -14.72 9.65 2.61
CA PHE A 89 -14.52 11.07 2.80
C PHE A 89 -15.56 11.84 1.99
N SER A 90 -16.38 12.63 2.68
CA SER A 90 -17.52 13.33 2.08
C SER A 90 -17.11 14.47 1.16
N ASP A 91 -16.00 15.13 1.49
CA ASP A 91 -15.66 16.41 0.87
C ASP A 91 -14.82 16.23 -0.38
N ARG A 92 -14.95 17.18 -1.30
CA ARG A 92 -14.13 17.20 -2.50
C ARG A 92 -12.72 17.70 -2.17
N LEU A 93 -11.73 16.87 -2.47
CA LEU A 93 -10.33 17.28 -2.39
C LEU A 93 -9.88 17.99 -3.66
N ALA A 94 -9.33 19.20 -3.49
CA ALA A 94 -9.04 20.11 -4.59
C ALA A 94 -7.83 19.67 -5.45
N ASN A 95 -6.86 18.98 -4.86
CA ASN A 95 -5.62 18.60 -5.53
C ASN A 95 -4.96 17.39 -4.86
N GLY A 96 -3.87 16.89 -5.46
CA GLY A 96 -3.16 15.72 -4.96
C GLY A 96 -2.49 15.93 -3.60
N ARG A 97 -2.13 17.17 -3.22
CA ARG A 97 -1.58 17.46 -1.89
C ARG A 97 -2.64 17.21 -0.82
N ALA A 98 -3.83 17.80 -0.95
CA ALA A 98 -4.92 17.58 -0.01
C ALA A 98 -5.31 16.10 0.08
N ALA A 99 -5.24 15.38 -1.05
CA ALA A 99 -5.43 13.93 -1.09
C ALA A 99 -4.35 13.13 -0.34
N ALA A 100 -3.07 13.54 -0.42
CA ALA A 100 -2.00 12.91 0.36
C ALA A 100 -2.23 13.07 1.86
N ASP A 101 -2.62 14.26 2.30
CA ASP A 101 -2.81 14.53 3.73
C ASP A 101 -3.97 13.67 4.29
N VAL A 102 -5.11 13.63 3.60
CA VAL A 102 -6.24 12.75 3.96
C VAL A 102 -5.85 11.27 3.90
N GLN A 103 -5.10 10.87 2.87
CA GLN A 103 -4.68 9.49 2.71
C GLN A 103 -3.75 9.04 3.83
N MET A 104 -2.77 9.85 4.20
CA MET A 104 -1.78 9.51 5.22
C MET A 104 -2.38 9.55 6.62
N ALA A 105 -3.30 10.48 6.90
CA ALA A 105 -4.11 10.44 8.12
C ALA A 105 -4.93 9.15 8.20
N GLY A 106 -5.63 8.78 7.12
CA GLY A 106 -6.38 7.53 7.08
C GLY A 106 -5.50 6.29 7.22
N PHE A 107 -4.28 6.35 6.70
CA PHE A 107 -3.30 5.27 6.86
C PHE A 107 -2.77 5.17 8.30
N THR A 108 -2.58 6.30 9.01
CA THR A 108 -2.33 6.30 10.46
C THR A 108 -3.42 5.52 11.19
N THR A 109 -4.69 5.80 10.92
CA THR A 109 -5.83 5.07 11.51
C THR A 109 -5.74 3.56 11.24
N GLN A 110 -5.39 3.15 10.01
CA GLN A 110 -5.25 1.73 9.66
C GLN A 110 -4.06 1.05 10.37
N ILE A 111 -2.93 1.76 10.53
CA ILE A 111 -1.77 1.26 11.28
C ILE A 111 -2.17 1.02 12.73
N GLN A 112 -2.82 2.00 13.37
CA GLN A 112 -3.25 1.86 14.75
C GLN A 112 -4.33 0.77 14.90
N ALA A 113 -5.28 0.69 13.97
CA ALA A 113 -6.34 -0.30 14.01
C ALA A 113 -5.79 -1.73 13.86
N ASN A 114 -4.78 -1.94 13.00
CA ASN A 114 -4.10 -3.23 12.90
C ASN A 114 -3.26 -3.54 14.15
N GLY A 115 -2.37 -2.63 14.56
CA GLY A 115 -1.39 -2.90 15.61
C GLY A 115 -2.00 -3.04 17.00
N PHE A 116 -3.08 -2.30 17.29
CA PHE A 116 -3.87 -2.49 18.51
C PHE A 116 -4.94 -3.57 18.39
N ASN A 117 -4.99 -4.31 17.28
CA ASN A 117 -5.95 -5.38 17.00
C ASN A 117 -7.42 -4.94 17.07
N ARG A 118 -7.72 -3.70 16.64
CA ARG A 118 -9.09 -3.16 16.52
C ARG A 118 -9.75 -3.56 15.19
N ALA A 119 -8.96 -3.69 14.13
CA ALA A 119 -9.42 -4.18 12.83
C ALA A 119 -9.37 -5.71 12.74
N ALA A 120 -10.12 -6.28 11.80
CA ALA A 120 -9.99 -7.70 11.47
C ALA A 120 -8.55 -8.06 11.08
N ARG A 121 -8.13 -9.29 11.41
CA ARG A 121 -6.77 -9.80 11.13
C ARG A 121 -6.35 -9.56 9.68
N ALA A 122 -5.12 -9.07 9.47
CA ALA A 122 -4.55 -8.84 8.14
C ALA A 122 -3.93 -10.12 7.59
N TYR A 123 -4.53 -10.70 6.56
CA TYR A 123 -4.05 -11.90 5.89
C TYR A 123 -3.26 -11.55 4.62
N ILE A 124 -2.09 -12.16 4.45
CA ILE A 124 -1.31 -12.12 3.21
C ILE A 124 -1.48 -13.48 2.52
N LYS A 125 -2.36 -13.49 1.51
CA LYS A 125 -2.78 -14.71 0.83
C LYS A 125 -1.86 -15.04 -0.33
N TYR A 126 -1.52 -16.31 -0.50
CA TYR A 126 -0.78 -16.81 -1.65
C TYR A 126 -1.73 -17.11 -2.81
N GLN A 127 -1.46 -16.52 -3.98
CA GLN A 127 -2.14 -16.90 -5.21
C GLN A 127 -1.18 -16.81 -6.39
N GLU A 128 -0.97 -17.93 -7.08
CA GLU A 128 -0.31 -17.90 -8.38
C GLU A 128 -1.24 -17.32 -9.45
N PRO A 129 -0.72 -16.51 -10.37
CA PRO A 129 -1.53 -15.89 -11.42
C PRO A 129 -2.04 -16.97 -12.39
N THR A 130 -3.35 -17.03 -12.57
CA THR A 130 -4.02 -17.83 -13.60
C THR A 130 -4.55 -16.87 -14.68
N GLY A 131 -3.74 -16.60 -15.69
CA GLY A 131 -4.09 -15.76 -16.85
C GLY A 131 -4.01 -14.24 -16.63
N GLN A 132 -4.31 -13.73 -15.44
CA GLN A 132 -4.13 -12.31 -15.11
C GLN A 132 -2.78 -12.06 -14.42
N ASN A 133 -1.96 -11.18 -15.00
CA ASN A 133 -0.73 -10.74 -14.37
C ASN A 133 -1.05 -9.69 -13.30
N PHE A 134 -0.59 -9.92 -12.08
CA PHE A 134 -0.67 -8.97 -10.97
C PHE A 134 0.52 -9.15 -10.04
N THR A 135 0.82 -8.13 -9.23
CA THR A 135 1.83 -8.26 -8.17
C THR A 135 1.17 -8.43 -6.81
N ILE A 136 0.36 -7.46 -6.39
CA ILE A 136 -0.40 -7.50 -5.14
C ILE A 136 -1.78 -6.90 -5.40
N ARG A 137 -2.83 -7.54 -4.86
CA ARG A 137 -4.21 -7.06 -4.94
C ARG A 137 -4.78 -6.82 -3.55
N GLY A 138 -5.50 -5.72 -3.41
CA GLY A 138 -6.34 -5.44 -2.26
C GLY A 138 -7.80 -5.34 -2.70
N LEU A 139 -8.72 -5.97 -1.98
CA LEU A 139 -10.15 -5.76 -2.25
C LEU A 139 -10.54 -4.34 -1.86
N ASN A 140 -11.49 -3.71 -2.55
CA ASN A 140 -11.98 -2.40 -2.12
C ASN A 140 -12.59 -2.48 -0.70
N ALA A 141 -12.38 -1.42 0.09
CA ALA A 141 -13.01 -1.23 1.39
C ALA A 141 -13.41 0.24 1.59
N SER A 142 -14.03 0.56 2.71
CA SER A 142 -14.62 1.90 2.94
C SER A 142 -14.65 2.34 4.41
N ASN A 143 -13.98 1.64 5.32
CA ASN A 143 -13.93 1.98 6.74
C ASN A 143 -12.53 1.69 7.28
N LEU A 144 -11.80 2.72 7.68
CA LEU A 144 -10.39 2.60 8.04
C LEU A 144 -10.15 1.87 9.37
N GLU A 145 -11.11 1.92 10.30
CA GLU A 145 -10.97 1.37 11.65
C GLU A 145 -11.23 -0.13 11.72
N THR A 146 -12.08 -0.65 10.83
CA THR A 146 -12.53 -2.05 10.87
C THR A 146 -12.00 -2.87 9.71
N ASN A 147 -11.64 -2.25 8.57
CA ASN A 147 -11.14 -3.00 7.43
C ASN A 147 -9.72 -3.47 7.64
N SER A 148 -9.57 -4.79 7.51
CA SER A 148 -8.30 -5.47 7.47
C SER A 148 -7.43 -4.99 6.30
N LEU A 149 -6.12 -4.86 6.52
CA LEU A 149 -5.08 -4.64 5.50
C LEU A 149 -4.73 -5.92 4.71
N SER A 150 -5.66 -6.87 4.63
CA SER A 150 -5.46 -8.12 3.89
C SER A 150 -5.21 -7.87 2.41
N VAL A 151 -4.28 -8.64 1.85
CA VAL A 151 -3.90 -8.60 0.43
C VAL A 151 -3.68 -10.00 -0.12
N THR A 152 -3.83 -10.13 -1.43
CA THR A 152 -3.44 -11.33 -2.17
C THR A 152 -2.17 -11.03 -2.95
N VAL A 153 -1.16 -11.89 -2.84
CA VAL A 153 0.17 -11.64 -3.41
C VAL A 153 0.52 -12.74 -4.39
N ASN A 154 1.04 -12.32 -5.55
CA ASN A 154 1.68 -13.19 -6.51
C ASN A 154 3.09 -13.57 -6.03
N PRO A 155 3.34 -14.83 -5.64
CA PRO A 155 4.63 -15.27 -5.13
C PRO A 155 5.75 -15.16 -6.18
N LYS A 156 5.43 -15.28 -7.47
CA LYS A 156 6.40 -15.15 -8.57
C LYS A 156 6.92 -13.72 -8.70
N ALA A 157 6.09 -12.73 -8.38
CA ALA A 157 6.52 -11.33 -8.35
C ALA A 157 7.50 -11.06 -7.21
N LEU A 158 7.30 -11.68 -6.04
CA LEU A 158 8.22 -11.56 -4.90
C LEU A 158 9.56 -12.26 -5.16
N SER A 159 9.56 -13.35 -5.92
CA SER A 159 10.79 -14.08 -6.30
C SER A 159 11.54 -13.43 -7.47
N ASN A 160 10.97 -12.42 -8.13
CA ASN A 160 11.59 -11.77 -9.27
C ASN A 160 12.68 -10.80 -8.80
N SER A 161 13.94 -11.16 -9.01
CA SER A 161 15.10 -10.33 -8.62
C SER A 161 15.19 -9.00 -9.38
N THR A 162 14.52 -8.86 -10.52
CA THR A 162 14.44 -7.58 -11.24
C THR A 162 13.46 -6.59 -10.59
N ALA A 163 12.58 -7.06 -9.70
CA ALA A 163 11.68 -6.21 -8.92
C ALA A 163 12.43 -5.65 -7.70
N SER A 164 12.75 -4.36 -7.74
CA SER A 164 13.35 -3.68 -6.59
C SER A 164 12.38 -3.66 -5.40
N THR A 165 12.92 -3.52 -4.18
CA THR A 165 12.09 -3.43 -2.97
C THR A 165 11.11 -2.29 -3.06
N LEU A 166 11.56 -1.18 -3.66
CA LEU A 166 10.78 0.04 -3.83
C LEU A 166 9.61 -0.15 -4.81
N MET A 167 9.80 -0.90 -5.89
CA MET A 167 8.72 -1.28 -6.81
C MET A 167 7.64 -2.08 -6.08
N LEU A 168 8.07 -3.10 -5.34
CA LEU A 168 7.15 -3.95 -4.59
C LEU A 168 6.46 -3.17 -3.45
N THR A 169 7.17 -2.26 -2.78
CA THR A 169 6.61 -1.35 -1.76
C THR A 169 5.48 -0.50 -2.33
N GLY A 170 5.67 0.09 -3.52
CA GLY A 170 4.62 0.82 -4.20
C GLY A 170 3.42 -0.07 -4.59
N SER A 171 3.67 -1.32 -4.97
CA SER A 171 2.60 -2.30 -5.24
C SER A 171 1.77 -2.63 -4.00
N LEU A 172 2.42 -2.84 -2.86
CA LEU A 172 1.73 -3.05 -1.58
C LEU A 172 0.94 -1.81 -1.18
N PHE A 173 1.53 -0.63 -1.32
CA PHE A 173 0.87 0.63 -1.01
C PHE A 173 -0.40 0.82 -1.86
N HIS A 174 -0.32 0.50 -3.15
CA HIS A 174 -1.46 0.52 -4.07
C HIS A 174 -2.62 -0.36 -3.58
N ALA A 175 -2.32 -1.61 -3.23
CA ALA A 175 -3.31 -2.53 -2.70
C ALA A 175 -3.92 -2.02 -1.38
N TRP A 176 -3.14 -1.38 -0.51
CA TRP A 176 -3.64 -0.75 0.71
C TRP A 176 -4.43 0.53 0.48
N LEU A 177 -4.15 1.31 -0.57
CA LEU A 177 -5.00 2.42 -0.96
C LEU A 177 -6.42 1.95 -1.33
N HIS A 178 -6.55 0.80 -1.99
CA HIS A 178 -7.86 0.16 -2.19
C HIS A 178 -8.53 -0.26 -0.88
N ARG A 179 -7.75 -0.79 0.08
CA ARG A 179 -8.27 -1.07 1.44
C ARG A 179 -8.69 0.22 2.16
N GLY A 180 -7.99 1.32 1.91
CA GLY A 180 -8.24 2.66 2.40
C GLY A 180 -9.35 3.41 1.65
N GLY A 181 -10.03 2.79 0.70
CA GLY A 181 -11.18 3.37 0.02
C GLY A 181 -10.89 4.22 -1.21
N TYR A 182 -9.65 4.25 -1.70
CA TYR A 182 -9.34 4.84 -3.00
C TYR A 182 -9.65 3.87 -4.13
N ARG A 183 -10.17 4.40 -5.25
CA ARG A 183 -10.60 3.61 -6.40
C ARG A 183 -10.09 4.21 -7.70
N HIS A 184 -9.90 3.37 -8.70
CA HIS A 184 -9.72 3.77 -10.10
C HIS A 184 -10.32 2.71 -11.02
N PRO A 185 -10.62 3.05 -12.30
CA PRO A 185 -11.06 2.05 -13.27
C PRO A 185 -9.96 1.00 -13.53
N ALA A 186 -10.38 -0.22 -13.87
CA ALA A 186 -9.45 -1.30 -14.21
C ALA A 186 -8.50 -0.89 -15.35
N GLY A 187 -7.21 -1.16 -15.19
CA GLY A 187 -6.17 -0.79 -16.17
C GLY A 187 -5.88 0.71 -16.29
N ARG A 188 -6.49 1.57 -15.44
CA ARG A 188 -6.28 3.04 -15.46
C ARG A 188 -5.64 3.52 -14.16
N TYR A 189 -4.32 3.57 -14.16
CA TYR A 189 -3.53 3.98 -13.00
C TYR A 189 -3.01 5.41 -13.09
N THR A 190 -2.65 5.86 -14.30
CA THR A 190 -2.04 7.17 -14.52
C THR A 190 -3.04 8.29 -14.25
N SER A 191 -2.57 9.34 -13.58
CA SER A 191 -3.37 10.48 -13.10
C SER A 191 -4.49 10.15 -12.11
N TYR A 192 -4.79 8.89 -11.80
CA TYR A 192 -5.65 8.51 -10.69
C TYR A 192 -4.85 8.47 -9.41
N PHE A 193 -5.42 8.96 -8.30
CA PHE A 193 -4.68 9.13 -7.06
C PHE A 193 -4.01 7.85 -6.59
N ALA A 194 -4.75 6.74 -6.47
CA ALA A 194 -4.18 5.48 -6.01
C ALA A 194 -3.00 4.99 -6.87
N GLY A 195 -3.11 5.09 -8.19
CA GLY A 195 -2.03 4.73 -9.10
C GLY A 195 -0.83 5.67 -8.99
N GLU A 196 -1.04 6.99 -9.04
CA GLU A 196 0.06 7.96 -8.97
C GLU A 196 0.76 8.00 -7.61
N ALA A 197 0.02 7.87 -6.51
CA ALA A 197 0.56 7.74 -5.16
C ALA A 197 1.53 6.56 -5.05
N SER A 198 1.11 5.42 -5.58
CA SER A 198 1.91 4.20 -5.60
C SER A 198 3.15 4.37 -6.48
N MET A 199 2.99 4.94 -7.67
CA MET A 199 4.13 5.17 -8.56
C MET A 199 5.09 6.27 -8.03
N CYS A 200 4.61 7.22 -7.21
CA CYS A 200 5.46 8.16 -6.51
C CYS A 200 6.39 7.43 -5.52
N ILE A 201 5.86 6.48 -4.74
CA ILE A 201 6.69 5.60 -3.90
C ILE A 201 7.69 4.81 -4.75
N MET A 202 7.25 4.21 -5.86
CA MET A 202 8.15 3.43 -6.74
C MET A 202 9.30 4.26 -7.34
N ARG A 203 9.15 5.59 -7.42
CA ARG A 203 10.17 6.54 -7.86
C ARG A 203 10.97 7.16 -6.72
N GLY A 204 10.70 6.79 -5.46
CA GLY A 204 11.30 7.47 -4.31
C GLY A 204 10.91 8.96 -4.25
N ASN A 205 9.66 9.27 -4.60
CA ASN A 205 9.11 10.62 -4.74
C ASN A 205 9.79 11.52 -5.79
N LEU A 206 10.65 10.95 -6.64
CA LEU A 206 11.26 11.68 -7.74
C LEU A 206 10.25 11.97 -8.87
N ASN A 207 10.56 13.02 -9.63
CA ASN A 207 9.81 13.36 -10.84
C ASN A 207 9.84 12.21 -11.87
N LYS A 208 8.80 12.15 -12.70
CA LYS A 208 8.80 11.29 -13.89
C LYS A 208 9.97 11.69 -14.80
N ALA A 209 10.85 10.74 -15.11
CA ALA A 209 11.99 10.95 -15.99
C ALA A 209 11.54 10.99 -17.47
N PRO A 210 12.07 11.90 -18.31
CA PRO A 210 11.82 11.90 -19.74
C PRO A 210 12.16 10.53 -20.36
N GLY A 211 11.32 10.05 -21.27
CA GLY A 211 11.54 8.78 -21.98
C GLY A 211 11.25 7.50 -21.17
N VAL A 212 10.99 7.59 -19.86
CA VAL A 212 10.60 6.42 -19.04
C VAL A 212 9.08 6.26 -19.09
N PRO A 213 8.54 5.20 -19.73
CA PRO A 213 7.10 5.02 -19.84
C PRO A 213 6.47 4.66 -18.48
N ALA A 214 5.21 5.05 -18.27
CA ALA A 214 4.48 4.71 -17.05
C ALA A 214 4.35 3.20 -16.83
N SER A 215 4.33 2.41 -17.91
CA SER A 215 4.29 0.94 -17.88
C SER A 215 5.46 0.30 -17.13
N THR A 216 6.59 1.02 -16.98
CA THR A 216 7.70 0.61 -16.10
C THR A 216 7.23 0.37 -14.67
N TYR A 217 6.26 1.16 -14.22
CA TYR A 217 5.70 1.12 -12.87
C TYR A 217 4.34 0.41 -12.83
N THR A 218 3.42 0.72 -13.75
CA THR A 218 2.04 0.20 -13.68
C THR A 218 1.95 -1.31 -13.88
N LYS A 219 2.96 -1.95 -14.50
CA LYS A 219 3.03 -3.42 -14.60
C LYS A 219 3.15 -4.14 -13.26
N TRP A 220 3.53 -3.40 -12.20
CA TRP A 220 3.67 -3.92 -10.84
C TRP A 220 2.42 -3.68 -9.98
N LEU A 221 1.33 -3.18 -10.55
CA LEU A 221 0.06 -2.96 -9.83
C LEU A 221 -0.87 -4.18 -9.98
N ASP A 222 -2.14 -4.05 -9.60
CA ASP A 222 -3.12 -5.14 -9.46
C ASP A 222 -3.75 -5.66 -10.77
#